data_AF-A0A523VV83-F1
#
_entry.id   AF-A0A523VV83-F1
#
_cell.length_a   1.000
_cell.length_b   1.000
_cell.length_c   1.000
_cell.angle_alpha   90.00
_cell.angle_beta   90.00
_cell.angle_gamma   90.00
#
_symmetry.space_group_name_H-M   'P 1'
#
loop_
_entity.id
_entity.type
_entity.pdbx_description
1 polymer ?
#
loop_
_entity_poly.entity_id
_entity_poly.type
_entity_poly.pdbx_seq_one_letter_code
_entity_poly.pdbx_strand_id
1 'polypeptide(L)'
;MPIKEKKKQTLLTKLKCVVCTSRNNLEQYQYKQSVKMKTLTKLGDSSNFKCTMELPICQICKKKFFKWRIYNISSILIFGLGLTSLITGILSLIFHQILGDSGVPIIGFGFFFTLTSLIFRYLIGKIESNPSNYFFYDFIGKVFYVRPKEETDWIPYSLWIKTIVRE
;
A
#
# COMPACT_ATOMS: atom_id res chain seq x y z
N MET A 1 -32.83 -16.02 -1.31
CA MET A 1 -31.77 -15.04 -1.00
C MET A 1 -32.03 -14.43 0.37
N PRO A 2 -31.09 -14.54 1.32
CA PRO A 2 -31.23 -13.99 2.66
C PRO A 2 -31.35 -12.46 2.64
N ILE A 3 -32.17 -11.91 3.55
CA ILE A 3 -32.54 -10.48 3.64
C ILE A 3 -31.31 -9.56 3.79
N LYS A 4 -30.21 -10.06 4.39
CA LYS A 4 -28.93 -9.33 4.53
C LYS A 4 -28.24 -9.08 3.18
N GLU A 5 -28.30 -10.02 2.25
CA GLU A 5 -27.68 -9.87 0.91
C GLU A 5 -28.45 -8.87 0.05
N LYS A 6 -29.79 -8.91 0.11
CA LYS A 6 -30.64 -7.93 -0.57
C LYS A 6 -30.32 -6.50 -0.12
N LYS A 7 -30.26 -6.22 1.19
CA LYS A 7 -29.88 -4.89 1.71
C LYS A 7 -28.48 -4.44 1.29
N LYS A 8 -27.49 -5.37 1.25
CA LYS A 8 -26.12 -5.07 0.83
C LYS A 8 -26.07 -4.69 -0.66
N GLN A 9 -26.81 -5.38 -1.51
CA GLN A 9 -26.94 -5.05 -2.94
C GLN A 9 -27.67 -3.73 -3.19
N THR A 10 -28.72 -3.39 -2.43
CA THR A 10 -29.45 -2.10 -2.57
C THR A 10 -28.62 -0.90 -2.12
N LEU A 11 -27.65 -1.10 -1.22
CA LEU A 11 -26.70 -0.06 -0.81
C LEU A 11 -25.62 0.15 -1.88
N LEU A 12 -25.11 -0.94 -2.48
CA LEU A 12 -24.14 -0.90 -3.57
C LEU A 12 -24.64 -0.18 -4.83
N THR A 13 -25.94 -0.21 -5.13
CA THR A 13 -26.53 0.51 -6.26
C THR A 13 -26.59 2.03 -6.07
N LYS A 14 -26.57 2.53 -4.84
CA LYS A 14 -26.48 3.98 -4.54
C LYS A 14 -25.04 4.48 -4.41
N LEU A 15 -24.12 3.58 -4.10
CA LEU A 15 -22.72 3.93 -3.86
C LEU A 15 -22.02 4.34 -5.17
N LYS A 16 -20.96 5.14 -5.00
CA LYS A 16 -20.03 5.56 -6.05
C LYS A 16 -18.64 5.03 -5.70
N CYS A 17 -17.73 4.98 -6.66
CA CYS A 17 -16.33 4.63 -6.42
C CYS A 17 -15.71 5.69 -5.49
N VAL A 18 -15.14 5.28 -4.36
CA VAL A 18 -14.51 6.22 -3.40
C VAL A 18 -13.37 7.02 -4.05
N VAL A 19 -12.71 6.46 -5.06
CA VAL A 19 -11.52 7.06 -5.68
C VAL A 19 -11.89 8.03 -6.79
N CYS A 20 -12.77 7.62 -7.70
CA CYS A 20 -13.02 8.35 -8.96
C CYS A 20 -14.50 8.65 -9.20
N THR A 21 -15.34 8.53 -8.17
CA THR A 21 -16.79 8.86 -8.13
C THR A 21 -17.69 8.13 -9.16
N SER A 22 -17.12 7.31 -10.04
CA SER A 22 -17.85 6.51 -11.02
C SER A 22 -18.77 5.48 -10.36
N ARG A 23 -19.97 5.29 -10.93
CA ARG A 23 -20.94 4.26 -10.52
C ARG A 23 -20.73 2.90 -11.20
N ASN A 24 -19.82 2.82 -12.17
CA ASN A 24 -19.70 1.64 -13.03
C ASN A 24 -18.87 0.54 -12.36
N ASN A 25 -19.41 -0.69 -12.37
CA ASN A 25 -18.73 -1.92 -11.95
C ASN A 25 -18.01 -1.78 -10.60
N LEU A 26 -18.79 -1.46 -9.56
CA LEU A 26 -18.30 -1.35 -8.18
C LEU A 26 -18.04 -2.71 -7.58
N GLU A 27 -16.89 -2.83 -6.93
CA GLU A 27 -16.46 -4.00 -6.19
C GLU A 27 -15.99 -3.58 -4.79
N GLN A 28 -16.09 -4.51 -3.84
CA GLN A 28 -15.51 -4.30 -2.51
C GLN A 28 -13.99 -4.50 -2.60
N TYR A 29 -13.24 -3.48 -2.20
CA TYR A 29 -11.78 -3.52 -2.06
C TYR A 29 -11.39 -3.46 -0.59
N GLN A 30 -10.57 -4.43 -0.18
CA GLN A 30 -10.01 -4.48 1.15
C GLN A 30 -8.72 -3.67 1.20
N TYR A 31 -8.79 -2.48 1.78
CA TYR A 31 -7.60 -1.71 2.10
C TYR A 31 -7.04 -2.18 3.44
N LYS A 32 -5.74 -2.50 3.46
CA LYS A 32 -5.02 -2.91 4.66
C LYS A 32 -3.88 -1.93 4.88
N GLN A 33 -3.96 -1.15 5.95
CA GLN A 33 -2.85 -0.30 6.37
C GLN A 33 -2.09 -0.98 7.50
N SER A 34 -0.88 -1.44 7.22
CA SER A 34 0.03 -1.95 8.25
C SER A 34 0.94 -0.81 8.71
N VAL A 35 0.73 -0.31 9.92
CA VAL A 35 1.73 0.56 10.56
C VAL A 35 2.71 -0.32 11.32
N LYS A 36 4.01 -0.20 11.02
CA LYS A 36 5.07 -0.73 11.87
C LYS A 36 5.18 0.17 13.09
N MET A 37 4.33 -0.02 14.09
CA MET A 37 4.43 0.75 15.35
C MET A 37 5.47 0.12 16.25
N LYS A 38 6.73 0.57 16.13
CA LYS A 38 7.70 0.43 17.23
C LYS A 38 7.42 1.43 18.39
N THR A 39 6.52 2.39 18.20
CA THR A 39 6.38 3.55 19.11
C THR A 39 5.07 3.63 19.90
N LEU A 40 4.00 2.90 19.54
CA LEU A 40 2.74 2.87 20.32
C LEU A 40 2.57 1.62 21.21
N THR A 41 3.52 0.69 21.21
CA THR A 41 3.53 -0.48 22.11
C THR A 41 3.63 -0.12 23.60
N LYS A 42 3.81 1.16 23.96
CA LYS A 42 3.76 1.63 25.35
C LYS A 42 2.35 1.92 25.87
N LEU A 43 1.33 1.94 25.01
CA LEU A 43 -0.07 2.16 25.43
C LEU A 43 -0.90 0.89 25.18
N GLY A 44 -0.61 -0.14 25.97
CA GLY A 44 -1.65 -1.02 26.53
C GLY A 44 -2.38 -2.02 25.64
N ASP A 45 -2.02 -2.23 24.37
CA ASP A 45 -2.55 -3.38 23.62
C ASP A 45 -1.58 -3.84 22.54
N SER A 46 -0.92 -4.98 22.79
CA SER A 46 0.10 -5.60 21.93
C SER A 46 -0.49 -6.34 20.72
N SER A 47 -1.66 -5.94 20.23
CA SER A 47 -2.20 -6.50 19.00
C SER A 47 -1.64 -5.71 17.81
N ASN A 48 -1.03 -6.42 16.87
CA ASN A 48 -0.72 -5.86 15.56
C ASN A 48 -2.04 -5.38 14.92
N PHE A 49 -2.41 -4.11 15.11
CA PHE A 49 -3.67 -3.56 14.63
C PHE A 49 -3.65 -3.52 13.09
N LYS A 50 -4.20 -4.56 12.48
CA LYS A 50 -4.52 -4.60 11.05
C LYS A 50 -5.89 -3.98 10.86
N CYS A 51 -5.95 -2.67 10.68
CA CYS A 51 -7.18 -2.03 10.21
C CYS A 51 -7.43 -2.50 8.77
N THR A 52 -8.45 -3.33 8.58
CA THR A 52 -8.93 -3.77 7.26
C THR A 52 -10.26 -3.09 7.01
N MET A 53 -10.33 -2.26 5.97
CA MET A 53 -11.55 -1.55 5.60
C MET A 53 -12.04 -1.99 4.23
N GLU A 54 -13.33 -2.29 4.11
CA GLU A 54 -13.99 -2.59 2.83
C GLU A 54 -14.53 -1.31 2.20
N LEU A 55 -14.03 -0.98 1.01
CA LEU A 55 -14.35 0.26 0.30
C LEU A 55 -14.93 -0.05 -1.08
N PRO A 56 -15.99 0.65 -1.53
CA PRO A 56 -16.51 0.50 -2.88
C PRO A 56 -15.57 1.20 -3.87
N ILE A 57 -14.96 0.44 -4.77
CA ILE A 57 -14.12 0.97 -5.85
C ILE A 57 -14.52 0.38 -7.20
N CYS A 58 -14.32 1.11 -8.28
CA CYS A 58 -14.52 0.58 -9.63
C CYS A 58 -13.36 -0.33 -10.05
N GLN A 59 -13.61 -1.22 -11.00
CA GLN A 59 -12.60 -2.13 -11.56
C GLN A 59 -11.35 -1.41 -12.10
N ILE A 60 -11.51 -0.21 -12.67
CA ILE A 60 -10.39 0.57 -13.22
C ILE A 60 -9.43 0.98 -12.11
N CYS A 61 -9.95 1.57 -11.02
CA CYS A 61 -9.14 1.95 -9.86
C CYS A 61 -8.51 0.72 -9.20
N LYS A 62 -9.24 -0.38 -9.09
CA LYS A 62 -8.71 -1.65 -8.58
C LYS A 62 -7.52 -2.16 -9.40
N LYS A 63 -7.61 -2.12 -10.74
CA LYS A 63 -6.50 -2.48 -11.63
C LYS A 63 -5.30 -1.56 -11.46
N LYS A 64 -5.51 -0.25 -11.29
CA LYS A 64 -4.41 0.71 -11.01
C LYS A 64 -3.69 0.37 -9.70
N PHE A 65 -4.44 0.11 -8.63
CA PHE A 65 -3.87 -0.29 -7.33
C PHE A 65 -3.13 -1.63 -7.40
N PHE A 66 -3.65 -2.58 -8.18
CA PHE A 66 -2.98 -3.86 -8.41
C PHE A 66 -1.64 -3.68 -9.13
N LYS A 67 -1.60 -2.88 -10.21
CA LYS A 67 -0.35 -2.55 -10.91
C LYS A 67 0.65 -1.86 -9.97
N TRP A 68 0.20 -0.87 -9.19
CA TRP A 68 1.04 -0.22 -8.19
C TRP A 68 1.63 -1.20 -7.19
N ARG A 69 0.82 -2.15 -6.68
CA ARG A 69 1.28 -3.18 -5.75
C ARG A 69 2.37 -4.06 -6.37
N ILE A 70 2.24 -4.44 -7.65
CA ILE A 70 3.29 -5.19 -8.36
C ILE A 70 4.58 -4.38 -8.38
N TYR A 71 4.54 -3.12 -8.82
CA TYR A 71 5.73 -2.28 -8.86
C TYR A 71 6.37 -2.11 -7.48
N ASN A 72 5.55 -1.88 -6.46
CA ASN A 72 6.04 -1.75 -5.08
C ASN A 72 6.73 -3.04 -4.61
N ILE A 73 6.13 -4.22 -4.85
CA ILE A 73 6.74 -5.52 -4.51
C ILE A 73 8.04 -5.75 -5.30
N SER A 74 8.04 -5.50 -6.61
CA SER A 74 9.23 -5.65 -7.45
C SER A 74 10.36 -4.76 -6.95
N SER A 75 10.07 -3.50 -6.59
CA SER A 75 11.07 -2.61 -6.01
C SER A 75 11.62 -3.14 -4.68
N ILE A 76 10.79 -3.82 -3.88
CA ILE A 76 11.24 -4.47 -2.64
C ILE A 76 12.18 -5.64 -2.91
N LEU A 77 11.87 -6.46 -3.91
CA LEU A 77 12.70 -7.58 -4.31
C LEU A 77 14.06 -7.11 -4.84
N ILE A 78 14.10 -6.09 -5.70
CA ILE A 78 15.36 -5.52 -6.23
C ILE A 78 16.23 -4.98 -5.08
N PHE A 79 15.62 -4.33 -4.09
CA PHE A 79 16.34 -3.89 -2.89
C PHE A 79 16.97 -5.07 -2.15
N GLY A 80 16.19 -6.14 -1.95
CA GLY A 80 16.65 -7.36 -1.29
C GLY A 80 17.84 -7.99 -2.01
N LEU A 81 17.75 -8.10 -3.35
CA LEU A 81 18.84 -8.61 -4.19
C LEU A 81 20.12 -7.75 -4.08
N GLY A 82 19.97 -6.42 -4.09
CA GLY A 82 21.09 -5.51 -3.87
C GLY A 82 21.75 -5.71 -2.52
N LEU A 83 20.95 -5.83 -1.45
CA LEU A 83 21.45 -6.05 -0.10
C LEU A 83 22.15 -7.40 0.06
N THR A 84 21.57 -8.48 -0.49
CA THR A 84 22.21 -9.81 -0.47
C THR A 84 23.52 -9.79 -1.24
N SER A 85 23.56 -9.10 -2.39
CA SER A 85 24.78 -8.95 -3.17
C SER A 85 25.87 -8.22 -2.37
N LEU A 86 25.52 -7.13 -1.68
CA LEU A 86 26.46 -6.43 -0.79
C LEU A 86 27.03 -7.36 0.29
N ILE A 87 26.16 -8.12 0.97
CA ILE A 87 26.58 -9.07 2.02
C ILE A 87 27.51 -10.14 1.43
N THR A 88 27.14 -10.75 0.30
CA THR A 88 28.00 -11.76 -0.35
C THR A 88 29.33 -11.18 -0.80
N GLY A 89 29.36 -9.95 -1.31
CA GLY A 89 30.60 -9.30 -1.71
C GLY A 89 31.52 -9.00 -0.52
N ILE A 90 30.95 -8.56 0.61
CA ILE A 90 31.70 -8.37 1.87
C ILE A 90 32.27 -9.70 2.36
N LEU A 91 31.50 -10.79 2.32
CA LEU A 91 31.97 -12.12 2.70
C LEU A 91 33.10 -12.60 1.78
N SER A 92 33.01 -12.38 0.46
CA SER A 92 34.10 -12.69 -0.48
C SER A 92 35.39 -11.92 -0.17
N LEU A 93 35.29 -10.66 0.31
CA LEU A 93 36.46 -9.89 0.74
C LEU A 93 37.07 -10.42 2.06
N ILE A 94 36.23 -10.82 3.02
CA ILE A 94 36.70 -11.36 4.30
C ILE A 94 37.38 -12.72 4.10
N PHE A 95 36.80 -13.58 3.27
CA PHE A 95 37.32 -14.92 2.96
C PHE A 95 38.02 -14.96 1.60
N HIS A 96 38.77 -13.91 1.27
CA HIS A 96 39.44 -13.73 -0.02
C HIS A 96 40.32 -14.92 -0.41
N GLN A 97 41.02 -15.53 0.55
CA GLN A 97 41.85 -16.72 0.31
C GLN A 97 41.06 -17.93 -0.23
N ILE A 98 39.75 -17.99 0.01
CA ILE A 98 38.86 -19.08 -0.41
C ILE A 98 38.00 -18.67 -1.62
N LEU A 99 37.56 -17.41 -1.67
CA LEU A 99 36.55 -16.90 -2.61
C LEU A 99 37.10 -15.98 -3.71
N GLY A 100 38.37 -15.62 -3.65
CA GLY A 100 39.08 -14.80 -4.64
C GLY A 100 38.64 -13.33 -4.72
N ASP A 101 39.11 -12.62 -5.75
CA ASP A 101 38.92 -11.17 -5.95
C ASP A 101 37.53 -10.72 -6.41
N SER A 102 36.56 -11.64 -6.47
CA SER A 102 35.20 -11.36 -6.94
C SER A 102 34.40 -10.42 -6.03
N GLY A 103 34.87 -10.16 -4.80
CA GLY A 103 34.15 -9.34 -3.81
C GLY A 103 33.90 -7.90 -4.25
N VAL A 104 34.90 -7.22 -4.83
CA VAL A 104 34.78 -5.81 -5.26
C VAL A 104 33.70 -5.61 -6.34
N PRO A 105 33.68 -6.35 -7.46
CA PRO A 105 32.63 -6.18 -8.47
C PRO A 105 31.24 -6.53 -7.93
N ILE A 106 31.12 -7.55 -7.06
CA ILE A 106 29.85 -7.93 -6.43
C ILE A 106 29.31 -6.80 -5.54
N ILE A 107 30.17 -6.12 -4.77
CA ILE A 107 29.77 -4.95 -3.98
C ILE A 107 29.29 -3.82 -4.90
N GLY A 108 30.01 -3.57 -6.00
CA GLY A 108 29.61 -2.57 -7.00
C GLY A 108 28.21 -2.80 -7.56
N PHE A 109 27.91 -4.04 -7.98
CA PHE A 109 26.56 -4.42 -8.42
C PHE A 109 25.53 -4.27 -7.30
N GLY A 110 25.84 -4.75 -6.10
CA GLY A 110 24.95 -4.64 -4.95
C GLY A 110 24.58 -3.19 -4.63
N PHE A 111 25.55 -2.28 -4.66
CA PHE A 111 25.33 -0.86 -4.44
C PHE A 111 24.44 -0.25 -5.52
N PHE A 112 24.73 -0.54 -6.80
CA PHE A 112 23.92 -0.06 -7.93
C PHE A 112 22.45 -0.49 -7.83
N PHE A 113 22.18 -1.76 -7.55
CA PHE A 113 20.81 -2.26 -7.39
C PHE A 113 20.10 -1.65 -6.19
N THR A 114 20.80 -1.50 -5.07
CA THR A 114 20.25 -0.89 -3.85
C THR A 114 19.85 0.55 -4.10
N LEU A 115 20.74 1.36 -4.70
CA LEU A 115 20.48 2.76 -5.00
C LEU A 115 19.33 2.91 -6.01
N THR A 116 19.37 2.13 -7.10
CA THR A 116 18.32 2.14 -8.13
C THR A 116 16.97 1.76 -7.54
N SER A 117 16.91 0.75 -6.67
CA SER A 117 15.69 0.37 -5.96
C SER A 117 15.15 1.48 -5.06
N LEU A 118 16.01 2.21 -4.34
CA LEU A 118 15.58 3.33 -3.50
C LEU A 118 14.93 4.44 -4.34
N ILE A 119 15.52 4.78 -5.48
CA ILE A 119 14.95 5.75 -6.42
C ILE A 119 13.59 5.25 -6.94
N PHE A 120 13.50 4.00 -7.38
CA PHE A 120 12.23 3.44 -7.85
C PHE A 120 11.16 3.43 -6.76
N ARG A 121 11.49 3.04 -5.53
CA ARG A 121 10.56 3.07 -4.39
C ARG A 121 10.03 4.48 -4.12
N TYR A 122 10.91 5.48 -4.17
CA TYR A 122 10.51 6.87 -4.01
C TYR A 122 9.52 7.30 -5.11
N LEU A 123 9.82 6.99 -6.37
CA LEU A 123 8.94 7.30 -7.49
C LEU A 123 7.60 6.59 -7.37
N ILE A 124 7.59 5.27 -7.09
CA ILE A 124 6.39 4.44 -6.90
C ILE A 124 5.52 4.98 -5.75
N GLY A 125 6.14 5.49 -4.68
CA GLY A 125 5.43 6.11 -3.57
C GLY A 125 4.64 7.36 -3.99
N LYS A 126 5.11 8.10 -4.99
CA LYS A 126 4.50 9.34 -5.49
C LYS A 126 3.48 9.16 -6.61
N ILE A 127 3.37 7.96 -7.21
CA ILE A 127 2.44 7.74 -8.33
C ILE A 127 1.00 7.87 -7.84
N GLU A 128 0.15 8.49 -8.65
CA GLU A 128 -1.29 8.65 -8.39
C GLU A 128 -2.01 7.32 -8.08
N SER A 129 -1.51 6.19 -8.58
CA SER A 129 -2.05 4.85 -8.32
C SER A 129 -1.71 4.28 -6.94
N ASN A 130 -0.99 5.01 -6.08
CA ASN A 130 -0.77 4.61 -4.70
C ASN A 130 -2.09 4.71 -3.90
N PRO A 131 -2.61 3.59 -3.33
CA PRO A 131 -3.83 3.62 -2.52
C PRO A 131 -3.77 4.57 -1.33
N SER A 132 -2.57 4.80 -0.78
CA SER A 132 -2.35 5.70 0.37
C SER A 132 -2.61 7.18 0.04
N ASN A 133 -2.74 7.53 -1.26
CA ASN A 133 -3.15 8.87 -1.68
C ASN A 133 -4.66 9.11 -1.50
N TYR A 134 -5.45 8.04 -1.37
CA TYR A 134 -6.92 8.10 -1.27
C TYR A 134 -7.45 7.59 0.05
N PHE A 135 -6.69 6.77 0.77
CA PHE A 135 -7.13 6.12 2.00
C PHE A 135 -6.11 6.34 3.11
N PHE A 136 -6.61 6.69 4.29
CA PHE A 136 -5.79 6.92 5.45
C PHE A 136 -6.57 6.53 6.72
N TYR A 137 -5.97 5.73 7.59
CA TYR A 137 -6.53 5.48 8.92
C TYR A 137 -5.75 6.27 9.96
N ASP A 138 -6.43 7.18 10.66
CA ASP A 138 -5.91 7.86 11.82
C ASP A 138 -6.06 6.94 13.05
N PHE A 139 -4.94 6.45 13.56
CA PHE A 139 -4.90 5.57 14.72
C PHE A 139 -5.16 6.31 16.04
N ILE A 140 -4.88 7.62 16.10
CA ILE A 140 -5.11 8.43 17.31
C ILE A 140 -6.61 8.68 17.47
N GLY A 141 -7.25 9.19 16.41
CA GLY A 141 -8.69 9.39 16.37
C GLY A 141 -9.51 8.11 16.19
N LYS A 142 -8.87 6.98 15.81
CA LYS A 142 -9.51 5.73 15.38
C LYS A 142 -10.49 5.95 14.21
N VAL A 143 -10.20 6.89 13.31
CA VAL A 143 -11.07 7.29 12.20
C VAL A 143 -10.46 6.89 10.86
N PHE A 144 -11.26 6.29 9.98
CA PHE A 144 -10.87 6.03 8.59
C PHE A 144 -11.26 7.20 7.71
N TYR A 145 -10.30 7.76 6.99
CA TYR A 145 -10.44 8.87 6.07
C TYR A 145 -10.31 8.40 4.62
N VAL A 146 -11.06 9.08 3.77
CA VAL A 146 -11.01 8.92 2.32
C VAL A 146 -10.83 10.28 1.67
N ARG A 147 -10.11 10.32 0.56
CA ARG A 147 -9.97 11.51 -0.27
C ARG A 147 -10.22 11.12 -1.72
N PRO A 148 -11.47 11.27 -2.21
CA PRO A 148 -11.78 11.11 -3.63
C PRO A 148 -10.91 12.03 -4.50
N LYS A 149 -10.68 11.67 -5.76
CA LYS A 149 -9.82 12.46 -6.67
C LYS A 149 -10.31 13.89 -6.90
N GLU A 150 -11.62 14.11 -6.77
CA GLU A 150 -12.26 15.43 -6.94
C GLU A 150 -12.16 16.31 -5.69
N GLU A 151 -11.80 15.74 -4.54
CA GLU A 151 -11.76 16.42 -3.24
C GLU A 151 -10.32 16.78 -2.85
N THR A 152 -10.13 17.98 -2.31
CA THR A 152 -8.82 18.42 -1.79
C THR A 152 -8.56 17.89 -0.38
N ASP A 153 -9.62 17.78 0.42
CA ASP A 153 -9.54 17.48 1.85
C ASP A 153 -9.82 16.00 2.17
N TRP A 154 -9.28 15.56 3.31
CA TRP A 154 -9.54 14.23 3.85
C TRP A 154 -10.89 14.20 4.56
N ILE A 155 -11.78 13.30 4.12
CA ILE A 155 -13.15 13.20 4.63
C ILE A 155 -13.28 11.92 5.45
N PRO A 156 -13.86 11.96 6.67
CA PRO A 156 -14.18 10.75 7.41
C PRO A 156 -15.09 9.84 6.57
N TYR A 157 -14.74 8.55 6.43
CA TYR A 157 -15.49 7.62 5.58
C TYR A 157 -16.96 7.47 5.99
N SER A 158 -17.24 7.55 7.30
CA SER A 158 -18.60 7.56 7.84
C SER A 158 -19.42 8.78 7.36
N LEU A 159 -18.77 9.93 7.20
CA LEU A 159 -19.39 11.14 6.66
C LEU A 159 -19.58 11.01 5.15
N TRP A 160 -18.55 10.55 4.44
CA TRP A 160 -18.61 10.33 2.99
C TRP A 160 -19.76 9.40 2.59
N ILE A 161 -19.94 8.25 3.27
CA ILE A 161 -21.08 7.35 3.01
C ILE A 161 -22.41 8.07 3.22
N LYS A 162 -22.56 8.84 4.30
CA LYS A 162 -23.81 9.54 4.60
C LYS A 162 -24.17 10.55 3.51
N THR A 163 -23.18 11.25 2.96
CA THR A 163 -23.39 12.19 1.84
C THR A 163 -23.85 11.44 0.59
N ILE A 164 -23.12 10.40 0.18
CA ILE A 164 -23.43 9.64 -1.04
C ILE A 164 -24.77 8.88 -0.97
N VAL A 165 -25.17 8.40 0.20
CA VAL A 165 -26.45 7.66 0.38
C VAL A 165 -27.66 8.59 0.46
N ARG A 166 -27.45 9.86 0.83
CA ARG A 166 -28.50 10.89 0.90
C ARG A 166 -28.77 11.55 -0.46
N GLU A 167 -27.78 11.61 -1.35
CA GLU A 167 -27.95 11.92 -2.78
C GLU A 167 -28.81 10.86 -3.50
#